data_AF-A0A7C1SNE8-F1
#
_entry.id   AF-A0A7C1SNE8-F1
#
_cell.length_a   1.000
_cell.length_b   1.000
_cell.length_c   1.000
_cell.angle_alpha   90.00
_cell.angle_beta   90.00
_cell.angle_gamma   90.00
#
_symmetry.space_group_name_H-M   'P 1'
#
loop_
_entity.id
_entity.type
_entity.pdbx_description
1 polymer ?
#
loop_
_entity_poly.entity_id
_entity_poly.type
_entity_poly.pdbx_seq_one_letter_code
_entity_poly.pdbx_strand_id
1 'polypeptide(L)'
;MAGIGFELQRVLRKGGMTSFLQVALSGVIIVAGPWLLSIIGIFLISRFAGFALKEGASLFMGVIIYSYAFSLFIFGGTHYVFTRFISDLIYLEKKEESAAALILASMTVTLLAGLVGFAGVLNIGAPELSHPFLFK
;
A
#
# COMPACT_ATOMS: atom_id res chain seq x y z
N MET A 1 6.84 -13.05 22.78
CA MET A 1 6.08 -12.76 21.55
C MET A 1 6.66 -13.54 20.39
N ALA A 2 6.10 -14.72 20.11
CA ALA A 2 6.53 -15.52 18.98
C ALA A 2 5.84 -15.02 17.70
N GLY A 3 6.38 -13.94 17.12
CA GLY A 3 5.96 -13.50 15.79
C GLY A 3 6.37 -14.51 14.70
N ILE A 4 6.03 -14.21 13.44
CA ILE A 4 6.43 -15.03 12.28
C ILE A 4 7.93 -15.38 12.25
N GLY A 5 8.79 -14.52 12.81
CA GLY A 5 10.23 -14.75 12.90
C GLY A 5 10.62 -15.99 13.71
N PHE A 6 9.85 -16.35 14.76
CA PHE A 6 10.11 -17.58 15.52
C PHE A 6 9.73 -18.84 14.74
N GLU A 7 8.69 -18.76 13.90
CA GLU A 7 8.31 -19.88 13.04
C GLU A 7 9.30 -20.03 11.89
N LEU A 8 9.73 -18.92 11.29
CA LEU A 8 10.84 -18.91 10.33
C LEU A 8 12.12 -19.47 10.94
N GLN A 9 12.46 -19.10 12.17
CA GLN A 9 13.61 -19.64 12.90
C GLN A 9 13.44 -21.13 13.23
N ARG A 10 12.23 -21.59 13.54
CA ARG A 10 11.92 -23.02 13.75
C ARG A 10 12.11 -23.82 12.46
N VAL A 11 11.65 -23.30 11.32
CA VAL A 11 11.89 -23.93 10.00
C VAL A 11 13.39 -23.96 9.72
N LEU A 12 14.10 -22.85 9.93
CA LEU A 12 15.55 -22.75 9.73
C LEU A 12 16.33 -23.78 10.57
N ARG A 13 15.89 -24.02 11.81
CA ARG A 13 16.50 -25.02 12.71
C ARG A 13 16.35 -26.46 12.24
N LYS A 14 15.46 -26.77 11.27
CA LYS A 14 15.40 -28.09 10.64
C LYS A 14 16.66 -28.43 9.83
N GLY A 15 17.49 -27.42 9.51
CA GLY A 15 18.75 -27.58 8.81
C GLY A 15 18.60 -27.84 7.30
N GLY A 16 19.71 -27.75 6.58
CA GLY A 16 19.79 -28.00 5.13
C GLY A 16 19.52 -26.80 4.24
N MET A 17 19.96 -26.90 2.98
CA MET A 17 19.85 -25.84 1.97
C MET A 17 18.39 -25.49 1.63
N THR A 18 17.50 -26.49 1.65
CA THR A 18 16.07 -26.33 1.36
C THR A 18 15.35 -25.51 2.41
N SER A 19 15.68 -25.71 3.69
CA SER A 19 15.12 -24.93 4.81
C SER A 19 15.54 -23.45 4.72
N PHE A 20 16.82 -23.19 4.42
CA PHE A 20 17.30 -21.83 4.18
C PHE A 20 16.58 -21.15 3.02
N LEU A 21 16.45 -21.85 1.88
CA LEU A 21 15.74 -21.34 0.71
C LEU A 21 14.27 -21.04 1.02
N GLN A 22 13.60 -21.92 1.77
CA GLN A 22 12.20 -21.74 2.17
C GLN A 22 12.02 -20.49 3.04
N VAL A 23 12.87 -20.30 4.05
CA VAL A 23 12.84 -19.12 4.93
C VAL A 23 13.13 -17.84 4.15
N ALA A 24 14.13 -17.87 3.26
CA ALA A 24 14.47 -16.72 2.41
C ALA A 24 13.32 -16.33 1.48
N LEU A 25 12.77 -17.27 0.72
CA LEU A 25 11.64 -17.01 -0.18
C LEU A 25 10.39 -16.53 0.57
N SER A 26 10.08 -17.15 1.71
CA SER A 26 8.93 -16.75 2.52
C SER A 26 9.10 -15.33 3.08
N GLY A 27 10.30 -14.99 3.56
CA GLY A 27 10.61 -13.64 4.03
C GLY A 27 10.50 -12.60 2.91
N VAL A 28 11.03 -12.90 1.73
CA VAL A 28 10.92 -12.02 0.55
C VAL A 28 9.46 -11.80 0.17
N ILE A 29 8.64 -12.85 0.10
CA ILE A 29 7.23 -12.72 -0.28
C ILE A 29 6.44 -11.89 0.76
N ILE A 30 6.70 -12.09 2.05
CA ILE A 30 6.01 -11.35 3.12
C ILE A 30 6.33 -9.85 3.08
N VAL A 31 7.60 -9.49 2.85
CA VAL A 31 8.05 -8.09 2.87
C VAL A 31 7.84 -7.41 1.51
N ALA A 32 8.24 -8.07 0.42
CA ALA A 32 8.20 -7.50 -0.92
C ALA A 32 6.85 -7.68 -1.61
N GLY A 33 5.99 -8.60 -1.15
CA GLY A 33 4.72 -8.92 -1.80
C GLY A 33 3.83 -7.68 -2.07
N PRO A 34 3.49 -6.87 -1.06
CA PRO A 34 2.69 -5.66 -1.26
C PRO A 34 3.34 -4.64 -2.21
N TRP A 35 4.67 -4.52 -2.15
CA TRP A 35 5.41 -3.60 -3.00
C TRP A 35 5.50 -4.09 -4.45
N LEU A 36 5.66 -5.40 -4.64
CA LEU A 36 5.70 -6.04 -5.96
C LEU A 36 4.36 -5.89 -6.69
N LEU A 37 3.24 -6.01 -5.97
CA LEU A 37 1.92 -5.72 -6.53
C LEU A 37 1.82 -4.27 -7.04
N SER A 38 2.40 -3.33 -6.31
CA SER A 38 2.43 -1.92 -6.72
C SER A 38 3.28 -1.71 -7.98
N ILE A 39 4.46 -2.34 -8.06
CA ILE A 39 5.32 -2.30 -9.26
C ILE A 39 4.59 -2.87 -10.47
N ILE A 40 3.96 -4.05 -10.33
CA ILE A 40 3.20 -4.68 -11.40
C ILE A 40 2.04 -3.78 -11.83
N GLY A 41 1.33 -3.17 -10.88
CA GLY A 41 0.25 -2.23 -11.17
C GLY A 41 0.73 -1.01 -11.97
N ILE A 42 1.79 -0.34 -11.51
CA ILE A 42 2.37 0.81 -12.20
C ILE A 42 2.88 0.41 -13.60
N PHE A 43 3.52 -0.76 -13.72
CA PHE A 43 3.98 -1.29 -15.01
C PHE A 43 2.82 -1.50 -15.98
N LEU A 44 1.73 -2.13 -15.53
CA LEU A 44 0.53 -2.33 -16.36
C LEU A 44 -0.07 -0.99 -16.77
N ILE A 45 -0.26 -0.06 -15.83
CA ILE A 45 -0.76 1.28 -16.10
C ILE A 45 0.13 2.00 -17.12
N SER A 46 1.45 1.87 -17.00
CA SER A 46 2.41 2.45 -17.97
C SER A 46 2.22 1.87 -19.36
N ARG A 47 2.01 0.56 -19.48
CA ARG A 47 1.79 -0.09 -20.77
C ARG A 47 0.49 0.36 -21.42
N PHE A 48 -0.58 0.50 -20.64
CA PHE A 48 -1.87 0.99 -21.09
C PHE A 48 -1.81 2.47 -21.46
N ALA A 49 -1.17 3.31 -20.65
CA ALA A 49 -1.04 4.74 -20.91
C ALA A 49 -0.30 5.02 -22.23
N GLY A 50 0.77 4.28 -22.52
CA GLY A 50 1.51 4.41 -23.78
C GLY A 50 0.74 3.96 -25.03
N PHE A 51 -0.36 3.20 -24.87
CA PHE A 51 -1.25 2.84 -25.97
C PHE A 51 -2.46 3.78 -26.07
N ALA A 52 -3.05 4.16 -24.93
CA ALA A 52 -4.30 4.91 -24.88
C ALA A 52 -4.12 6.42 -25.07
N LEU A 53 -3.00 6.99 -24.62
CA LEU A 53 -2.71 8.42 -24.76
C LEU A 53 -1.78 8.66 -25.96
N LYS A 54 -2.24 9.48 -26.92
CA LYS A 54 -1.40 9.93 -28.04
C LYS A 54 -0.36 10.98 -27.63
N GLU A 55 -0.69 11.80 -26.64
CA GLU A 55 0.17 12.84 -26.06
C GLU A 55 -0.01 12.86 -24.53
N GLY A 56 1.02 13.31 -23.78
CA GLY A 56 0.92 13.47 -22.32
C GLY A 56 1.11 12.21 -21.47
N ALA A 57 1.45 11.06 -22.07
CA ALA A 57 1.69 9.81 -21.33
C ALA A 57 2.79 9.93 -20.26
N SER A 58 3.85 10.72 -20.53
CA SER A 58 4.93 10.99 -19.57
C SER A 58 4.48 11.82 -18.37
N LEU A 59 3.65 12.84 -18.59
CA LEU A 59 3.08 13.67 -17.54
C LEU A 59 2.13 12.85 -16.65
N PHE A 60 1.26 12.06 -17.28
CA PHE A 60 0.35 11.14 -16.57
C PHE A 60 1.13 10.16 -15.69
N MET A 61 2.18 9.55 -16.23
CA MET A 61 3.04 8.66 -15.46
C MET A 61 3.75 9.39 -14.31
N GLY A 62 4.23 10.61 -14.55
CA GLY A 62 4.81 11.47 -13.52
C GLY A 62 3.86 11.69 -12.35
N VAL A 63 2.59 12.04 -12.63
CA VAL A 63 1.56 12.22 -11.60
C VAL A 63 1.36 10.96 -10.77
N ILE A 64 1.28 9.79 -11.40
CA ILE A 64 1.11 8.51 -10.70
C ILE A 64 2.31 8.20 -9.80
N ILE A 65 3.52 8.30 -10.34
CA ILE A 65 4.76 7.99 -9.60
C ILE A 65 4.89 8.91 -8.40
N TYR A 66 4.71 10.22 -8.57
CA TYR A 66 4.84 11.18 -7.47
C TYR A 66 3.72 11.02 -6.44
N SER A 67 2.48 10.73 -6.86
CA SER A 67 1.38 10.43 -5.93
C SER A 67 1.67 9.20 -5.08
N TYR A 68 2.19 8.13 -5.70
CA TYR A 68 2.59 6.91 -5.00
C TYR A 68 3.76 7.16 -4.04
N ALA A 69 4.79 7.89 -4.47
CA ALA A 69 5.95 8.23 -3.65
C ALA A 69 5.55 9.06 -2.41
N PHE A 70 4.68 10.05 -2.59
CA PHE A 70 4.20 10.88 -1.48
C PHE A 70 3.34 10.08 -0.50
N SER A 71 2.48 9.20 -1.00
CA SER A 71 1.72 8.25 -0.17
C SER A 71 2.65 7.36 0.67
N LEU A 72 3.68 6.77 0.07
CA LEU A 72 4.67 5.97 0.79
C LEU A 72 5.40 6.77 1.86
N PHE A 73 5.76 8.02 1.58
CA PHE A 73 6.47 8.87 2.52
C PHE A 73 5.61 9.19 3.75
N ILE A 74 4.33 9.55 3.56
CA ILE A 74 3.40 9.85 4.65
C ILE A 74 3.12 8.61 5.51
N PHE A 75 2.85 7.48 4.87
CA PHE A 75 2.36 6.29 5.57
C PHE A 75 3.48 5.35 6.02
N GLY A 76 4.69 5.43 5.47
CA GLY A 76 5.76 4.47 5.72
C GLY A 76 6.11 4.28 7.19
N GLY A 77 6.31 5.38 7.93
CA GLY A 77 6.63 5.33 9.36
C GLY A 77 5.45 4.88 10.23
N THR A 78 4.29 5.50 10.04
CA THR A 78 3.07 5.21 10.81
C THR A 78 2.60 3.77 10.62
N HIS A 79 2.74 3.22 9.41
CA HIS A 79 2.38 1.83 9.10
C HIS A 79 3.21 0.83 9.91
N TYR A 80 4.50 1.11 10.16
CA TYR A 80 5.34 0.24 10.97
C TYR A 80 4.85 0.15 12.42
N VAL A 81 4.55 1.30 13.04
CA VAL A 81 4.02 1.34 14.41
C VAL A 81 2.66 0.66 14.49
N PHE A 82 1.79 0.90 13.51
CA PHE A 82 0.46 0.33 13.45
C PHE A 82 0.47 -1.19 13.32
N THR A 83 1.26 -1.74 12.40
CA THR A 83 1.41 -3.21 12.25
C THR A 83 1.98 -3.88 13.49
N ARG A 84 2.88 -3.20 14.22
CA ARG A 84 3.36 -3.66 15.53
C ARG A 84 2.24 -3.70 16.56
N PHE A 85 1.45 -2.64 16.66
CA PHE A 85 0.30 -2.55 17.57
C PHE A 85 -0.73 -3.65 17.30
N ILE A 86 -1.09 -3.88 16.03
CA ILE A 86 -1.99 -4.96 15.62
C ILE A 86 -1.41 -6.33 16.00
N SER A 87 -0.12 -6.54 15.78
CA SER A 87 0.54 -7.80 16.17
C SER A 87 0.48 -8.05 17.67
N ASP A 88 0.56 -6.99 18.50
CA ASP A 88 0.43 -7.09 19.96
C ASP A 88 -0.99 -7.48 20.37
N LEU A 89 -2.02 -6.89 19.75
CA LEU A 89 -3.41 -7.27 20.01
C LEU A 89 -3.70 -8.73 19.61
N ILE A 90 -3.18 -9.16 18.47
CA ILE A 90 -3.30 -10.55 18.01
C ILE A 90 -2.59 -11.51 18.98
N TYR A 91 -1.40 -11.13 19.47
CA TYR A 91 -0.66 -11.93 20.45
C TYR A 91 -1.40 -12.08 21.79
N LEU A 92 -2.13 -11.05 22.21
CA LEU A 92 -2.99 -11.07 23.40
C LEU A 92 -4.36 -11.72 23.16
N GLU A 93 -4.57 -12.36 22.00
CA GLU A 93 -5.84 -12.96 21.57
C GLU A 93 -7.04 -12.00 21.52
N LYS A 94 -6.78 -10.69 21.48
CA LYS A 94 -7.79 -9.62 21.38
C LYS A 94 -8.21 -9.39 19.92
N LYS A 95 -8.75 -10.43 19.30
CA LYS A 95 -9.08 -10.43 17.85
C LYS A 95 -10.12 -9.36 17.47
N GLU A 96 -11.13 -9.14 18.32
CA GLU A 96 -12.15 -8.11 18.09
C GLU A 96 -11.55 -6.70 18.12
N GLU A 97 -10.72 -6.40 19.13
CA GLU A 97 -10.01 -5.11 19.22
C GLU A 97 -9.08 -4.89 18.03
N SER A 98 -8.36 -5.95 17.60
CA SER A 98 -7.49 -5.90 16.41
C SER A 98 -8.28 -5.59 15.14
N ALA A 99 -9.43 -6.24 14.93
CA ALA A 99 -10.27 -6.01 13.77
C ALA A 99 -10.89 -4.60 13.80
N ALA A 100 -11.38 -4.17 14.97
CA ALA A 100 -11.92 -2.83 15.16
C ALA A 100 -10.85 -1.75 14.90
N ALA A 101 -9.62 -1.94 15.39
CA ALA A 101 -8.52 -1.02 15.14
C ALA A 101 -8.15 -0.93 13.66
N LEU A 102 -8.16 -2.06 12.92
CA LEU A 102 -7.95 -2.07 11.45
C LEU A 102 -9.03 -1.28 10.72
N ILE A 103 -10.30 -1.51 11.05
CA ILE A 103 -11.42 -0.84 10.41
C ILE A 103 -11.38 0.67 10.73
N LEU A 104 -11.18 1.03 11.99
CA LEU A 104 -11.10 2.44 12.41
C LEU A 104 -9.92 3.16 11.74
N ALA A 105 -8.74 2.53 11.69
CA ALA A 105 -7.59 3.09 10.99
C ALA A 105 -7.87 3.28 9.50
N SER A 106 -8.48 2.29 8.84
CA SER A 106 -8.84 2.39 7.42
C SER A 106 -9.88 3.49 7.15
N MET A 107 -10.92 3.58 7.97
CA MET A 107 -11.95 4.61 7.85
C MET A 107 -11.39 6.00 8.09
N THR A 108 -10.56 6.19 9.11
CA THR A 108 -9.94 7.48 9.42
C THR A 108 -8.99 7.93 8.32
N VAL A 109 -8.14 7.04 7.80
CA VAL A 109 -7.26 7.34 6.66
C VAL A 109 -8.08 7.70 5.41
N THR A 110 -9.14 6.95 5.12
CA THR A 110 -10.02 7.22 3.96
C THR A 110 -10.71 8.58 4.10
N LEU A 111 -11.23 8.89 5.29
CA LEU A 111 -11.89 10.16 5.57
C LEU A 111 -10.91 11.33 5.43
N LEU A 112 -9.72 11.23 6.02
CA LEU A 112 -8.69 12.28 5.93
C LEU A 112 -8.22 12.49 4.48
N ALA A 113 -7.96 11.40 3.76
CA ALA A 113 -7.58 11.48 2.35
C ALA A 113 -8.69 12.10 1.49
N GLY A 114 -9.95 11.74 1.75
CA GLY A 114 -11.12 12.33 1.09
C GLY A 114 -11.27 13.83 1.37
N LEU A 115 -11.07 14.26 2.63
CA LEU A 115 -11.11 15.67 3.01
C LEU A 115 -10.00 16.48 2.34
N VAL A 116 -8.77 15.97 2.33
CA VAL A 116 -7.64 16.61 1.65
C VAL A 116 -7.88 16.70 0.15
N GLY A 117 -8.38 15.63 -0.47
CA GLY A 117 -8.74 15.60 -1.89
C GLY A 117 -9.84 16.61 -2.21
N PHE A 118 -10.90 16.67 -1.40
CA PHE A 118 -12.01 17.59 -1.57
C PHE A 118 -11.57 19.06 -1.42
N ALA A 119 -10.76 19.36 -0.41
CA ALA A 119 -10.18 20.69 -0.23
C ALA A 119 -9.28 21.11 -1.40
N GLY A 120 -8.52 20.16 -1.96
CA GLY A 120 -7.73 20.38 -3.17
C GLY A 120 -8.58 20.75 -4.38
N VAL A 121 -9.69 20.04 -4.61
CA VAL A 121 -10.63 20.32 -5.72
C VAL A 121 -11.24 21.72 -5.59
N LEU A 122 -11.62 22.15 -4.39
CA LEU A 122 -12.21 23.49 -4.17
C LEU A 122 -11.23 24.64 -4.50
N ASN A 123 -9.92 24.40 -4.36
CA ASN A 123 -8.89 25.42 -4.63
C ASN A 123 -8.42 25.44 -6.08
N ILE A 124 -8.76 24.43 -6.88
CA ILE A 124 -8.47 24.41 -8.31
C ILE A 124 -9.60 25.16 -9.01
N GLY A 125 -9.32 26.41 -9.41
CA GLY A 125 -10.15 27.09 -10.40
C GLY A 125 -10.09 26.28 -11.69
N ALA A 126 -11.18 25.58 -12.01
CA ALA A 126 -11.27 24.75 -13.20
C ALA A 126 -12.18 25.41 -14.26
N PRO A 127 -11.72 26.48 -14.94
CA PRO A 127 -12.48 27.11 -16.01
C PRO A 127 -12.67 26.20 -17.24
N GLU A 128 -11.90 25.11 -17.36
CA GLU A 128 -12.01 24.11 -18.43
C GLU A 128 -12.85 22.87 -18.06
N LEU A 129 -13.23 22.65 -16.79
CA LEU A 129 -14.21 21.63 -16.43
C LEU A 129 -15.63 22.18 -16.64
N SER A 130 -16.00 22.36 -17.92
CA SER A 130 -17.34 22.81 -18.29
C SER A 130 -18.44 21.79 -17.98
N HIS A 131 -18.10 20.52 -17.73
CA HIS A 131 -19.10 19.49 -17.45
C HIS A 131 -18.65 18.41 -16.44
N PRO A 132 -19.07 18.51 -15.16
CA PRO A 132 -18.69 17.56 -14.10
C PRO A 132 -19.23 16.12 -14.27
N PHE A 133 -20.09 15.87 -15.27
CA PHE A 133 -20.72 14.56 -15.52
C PHE A 133 -20.59 14.05 -16.98
N LEU A 134 -19.80 14.70 -17.84
CA LEU A 134 -19.67 14.31 -19.26
C LEU A 134 -18.37 13.55 -19.54
N PHE A 135 -18.21 12.40 -18.89
CA PHE A 135 -17.61 11.25 -19.58
C PHE A 135 -18.78 10.40 -20.08
N LYS A 136 -19.24 10.72 -21.30
CA LYS A 136 -20.04 9.82 -22.13
C LYS A 136 -19.13 9.16 -23.16
#